data_AF-A0A6S6R0S7-F1
#
_entry.id   AF-A0A6S6R0S7-F1
#
_cell.length_a   1.000
_cell.length_b   1.000
_cell.length_c   1.000
_cell.angle_alpha   90.00
_cell.angle_beta   90.00
_cell.angle_gamma   90.00
#
_symmetry.space_group_name_H-M   'P 1'
#
loop_
_entity.id
_entity.type
_entity.pdbx_description
1 polymer ?
#
loop_
_entity_poly.entity_id
_entity_poly.type
_entity_poly.pdbx_seq_one_letter_code
_entity_poly.pdbx_strand_id
1 'polypeptide(L)'
;MNQNIEVINKNLWAVNQEYVRQGFIKELSILPGSNPESKDASLSNDGKLILNKSSPMYDTLSKFVPRVMDMADDILQDTYEKMKKIQTPDNYEKLYLSVLGWEIKRRHVRAEYLDSLHKANYKDRLKNIIINWIRRKVNQYVINKNGN
;
A
#
# COMPACT_ATOMS: atom_id res chain seq x y z
N MET A 1 -9.88 -16.88 4.35
CA MET A 1 -8.54 -16.25 4.31
C MET A 1 -7.57 -17.28 3.73
N ASN A 2 -6.75 -16.91 2.75
CA ASN A 2 -5.85 -17.85 2.07
C ASN A 2 -4.78 -18.36 3.06
N GLN A 3 -4.64 -19.69 3.21
CA GLN A 3 -3.70 -20.30 4.16
C GLN A 3 -2.23 -19.97 3.87
N ASN A 4 -1.92 -19.52 2.65
CA ASN A 4 -0.57 -19.13 2.25
C ASN A 4 -0.20 -17.70 2.69
N ILE A 5 -1.15 -16.93 3.22
CA ILE A 5 -0.94 -15.57 3.75
C ILE A 5 -0.93 -15.64 5.27
N GLU A 6 0.15 -15.17 5.86
CA GLU A 6 0.21 -14.86 7.28
C GLU A 6 0.07 -13.36 7.49
N VAL A 7 -0.85 -12.99 8.36
CA VAL A 7 -1.09 -11.60 8.73
C VAL A 7 -0.36 -11.34 10.04
N ILE A 8 0.76 -10.62 9.98
CA ILE A 8 1.54 -10.23 11.17
C ILE A 8 0.84 -9.05 11.85
N ASN A 9 0.46 -8.04 11.07
CA ASN A 9 -0.41 -6.95 11.51
C ASN A 9 -1.21 -6.38 10.33
N LYS A 10 -2.00 -5.33 10.58
CA LYS A 10 -2.86 -4.68 9.57
C LYS A 10 -2.11 -4.25 8.30
N ASN A 11 -0.86 -3.84 8.42
CA ASN A 11 -0.05 -3.25 7.35
C ASN A 11 1.18 -4.10 6.96
N LEU A 12 1.36 -5.26 7.60
CA LEU A 12 2.48 -6.17 7.40
C LEU A 12 1.98 -7.60 7.28
N TRP A 13 2.11 -8.17 6.09
CA TRP A 13 1.78 -9.56 5.81
C TRP A 13 3.03 -10.33 5.42
N ALA A 14 2.95 -11.65 5.42
CA ALA A 14 4.00 -12.55 5.00
C ALA A 14 3.46 -13.66 4.10
N VAL A 15 4.18 -13.93 3.02
CA VAL A 15 3.78 -14.89 1.99
C VAL A 15 5.02 -15.51 1.36
N ASN A 16 4.89 -16.73 0.84
CA ASN A 16 5.90 -17.24 -0.09
C ASN A 16 5.71 -16.51 -1.43
N GLN A 17 6.67 -15.67 -1.80
CA GLN A 17 6.56 -14.83 -3.00
C GLN A 17 6.47 -15.65 -4.31
N GLU A 18 6.94 -16.91 -4.33
CA GLU A 18 6.76 -17.78 -5.49
C GLU A 18 5.28 -18.06 -5.78
N TYR A 19 4.44 -18.19 -4.74
CA TYR A 19 3.00 -18.36 -4.93
C TYR A 19 2.32 -17.09 -5.44
N VAL A 20 2.85 -15.92 -5.09
CA VAL A 20 2.39 -14.64 -5.63
C VAL A 20 2.77 -14.54 -7.11
N ARG A 21 4.02 -14.83 -7.46
CA ARG A 21 4.54 -14.79 -8.84
C ARG A 21 3.81 -15.75 -9.78
N GLN A 22 3.41 -16.91 -9.26
CA GLN A 22 2.64 -17.92 -10.00
C GLN A 22 1.13 -17.61 -10.07
N GLY A 23 0.67 -16.50 -9.48
CA GLY A 23 -0.73 -16.06 -9.55
C GLY A 23 -1.69 -16.83 -8.65
N PHE A 24 -1.18 -17.64 -7.71
CA PHE A 24 -2.01 -18.38 -6.75
C PHE A 24 -2.62 -17.46 -5.67
N ILE A 25 -2.08 -16.25 -5.50
CA ILE A 25 -2.51 -15.29 -4.49
C ILE A 25 -3.00 -14.02 -5.17
N LYS A 26 -4.24 -14.09 -5.68
CA LYS A 26 -4.90 -12.99 -6.41
C LYS A 26 -5.26 -11.80 -5.52
N GLU A 27 -5.32 -12.02 -4.20
CA GLU A 27 -5.59 -10.99 -3.20
C GLU A 27 -4.44 -9.98 -3.06
N LEU A 28 -3.22 -10.37 -3.47
CA LEU A 28 -2.04 -9.51 -3.43
C LEU A 28 -1.76 -8.96 -4.83
N SER A 29 -2.05 -7.68 -5.01
CA SER A 29 -1.49 -6.93 -6.13
C SER A 29 -0.20 -6.27 -5.64
N ILE A 30 0.94 -6.70 -6.19
CA ILE A 30 2.26 -6.17 -5.89
C ILE A 30 2.60 -5.07 -6.90
N LEU A 31 3.15 -3.96 -6.40
CA LEU A 31 3.57 -2.84 -7.24
C LEU A 31 4.87 -3.21 -7.99
N PRO A 32 4.86 -3.23 -9.34
CA PRO A 32 6.04 -3.57 -10.13
C PRO A 32 7.12 -2.49 -10.04
N GLY A 33 8.38 -2.88 -9.90
CA GLY A 33 9.55 -2.01 -9.85
C GLY A 33 9.66 -1.19 -8.56
N SER A 34 8.87 -1.51 -7.53
CA SER A 34 8.77 -0.69 -6.33
C SER A 34 9.66 -1.22 -5.20
N ASN A 35 10.92 -0.76 -5.14
CA ASN A 35 11.82 -1.07 -4.01
C ASN A 35 11.14 -0.78 -2.65
N PRO A 36 10.77 -1.71 -1.75
CA PRO A 36 11.27 -3.08 -1.56
C PRO A 36 10.70 -4.04 -2.59
N GLU A 37 11.54 -4.45 -3.53
CA GLU A 37 11.45 -5.72 -4.23
C GLU A 37 12.76 -6.43 -3.96
N SER A 38 13.18 -6.41 -2.70
CA SER A 38 14.29 -7.26 -2.29
C SER A 38 13.79 -8.70 -2.30
N LYS A 39 14.71 -9.66 -2.34
CA LYS A 39 14.42 -11.08 -2.05
C LYS A 39 13.64 -11.29 -0.73
N ASP A 40 13.59 -10.28 0.14
CA ASP A 40 13.06 -10.33 1.49
C ASP A 40 11.69 -9.64 1.65
N ALA A 41 11.35 -8.66 0.81
CA ALA A 41 10.11 -7.90 0.95
C ALA A 41 9.59 -7.32 -0.38
N SER A 42 8.27 -7.19 -0.48
CA SER A 42 7.51 -6.58 -1.57
C SER A 42 6.50 -5.55 -1.04
N LEU A 43 6.10 -4.57 -1.85
CA LEU A 43 5.07 -3.60 -1.50
C LEU A 43 3.80 -3.81 -2.34
N SER A 44 2.64 -3.83 -1.69
CA SER A 44 1.36 -3.92 -2.37
C SER A 44 0.80 -2.55 -2.76
N ASN A 45 -0.11 -2.55 -3.74
CA ASN A 45 -0.74 -1.35 -4.31
C ASN A 45 -1.52 -0.53 -3.27
N ASP A 46 -2.05 -1.20 -2.26
CA ASP A 46 -2.85 -0.60 -1.20
C ASP A 46 -2.00 -0.19 0.03
N GLY A 47 -0.67 -0.28 -0.09
CA GLY A 47 0.28 0.18 0.92
C GLY A 47 0.49 -0.80 2.07
N LYS A 48 0.47 -2.11 1.81
CA LYS A 48 0.93 -3.13 2.76
C LYS A 48 2.34 -3.58 2.39
N LEU A 49 3.16 -3.79 3.41
CA LEU A 49 4.46 -4.42 3.24
C LEU A 49 4.28 -5.94 3.33
N ILE A 50 4.89 -6.67 2.41
CA ILE A 50 4.74 -8.12 2.23
C ILE A 50 6.11 -8.78 2.37
N LEU A 51 6.35 -9.49 3.48
CA LEU A 51 7.60 -10.22 3.69
C LEU A 51 7.61 -11.54 2.94
N ASN A 52 8.77 -11.91 2.41
CA ASN A 52 8.98 -13.21 1.79
C ASN A 52 9.27 -14.28 2.85
N LYS A 53 8.34 -15.22 3.05
CA LYS A 53 8.52 -16.36 3.95
C LYS A 53 9.68 -17.27 3.56
N SER A 54 10.02 -17.30 2.28
CA SER A 54 11.13 -18.12 1.76
C SER A 54 12.49 -17.45 1.99
N SER A 55 12.51 -16.21 2.51
CA SER A 55 13.76 -15.53 2.84
C SER A 55 14.39 -16.13 4.11
N PRO A 56 15.71 -16.38 4.14
CA PRO A 56 16.44 -16.71 5.36
C PRO A 56 16.34 -15.63 6.45
N MET A 57 15.98 -14.40 6.09
CA MET A 57 15.82 -13.28 7.02
C MET A 57 14.40 -13.14 7.58
N TYR A 58 13.47 -14.00 7.17
CA TYR A 58 12.07 -13.89 7.52
C TYR A 58 11.83 -13.83 9.04
N ASP A 59 12.43 -14.73 9.82
CA ASP A 59 12.24 -14.77 11.28
C ASP A 59 12.76 -13.50 11.99
N THR A 60 13.82 -12.90 11.44
CA THR A 60 14.36 -11.63 11.94
C THR A 60 13.43 -10.48 11.54
N LEU A 61 13.04 -10.41 10.27
CA LEU A 61 12.22 -9.35 9.72
C LEU A 61 10.81 -9.32 10.30
N SER A 62 10.19 -10.48 10.53
CA SER A 62 8.85 -10.57 11.11
C SER A 62 8.76 -9.96 12.51
N LYS A 63 9.86 -9.96 13.26
CA LYS A 63 9.98 -9.34 14.59
C LYS A 63 10.48 -7.90 14.53
N PHE A 64 11.35 -7.60 13.58
CA PHE A 64 12.03 -6.30 13.49
C PHE A 64 11.20 -5.24 12.80
N VAL A 65 10.57 -5.58 11.68
CA VAL A 65 9.77 -4.64 10.87
C VAL A 65 8.63 -4.02 11.68
N PRO A 66 7.85 -4.76 12.50
CA PRO A 66 6.83 -4.14 13.35
C PRO A 66 7.36 -3.01 14.24
N ARG A 67 8.56 -3.15 14.81
CA ARG A 67 9.17 -2.12 15.66
C ARG A 67 9.46 -0.83 14.91
N VAL A 68 9.84 -0.94 13.64
CA VAL A 68 10.03 0.22 12.76
C VAL A 68 8.69 0.83 12.36
N MET A 69 7.67 0.00 12.14
CA MET A 69 6.31 0.48 11.85
C MET A 69 5.68 1.26 12.99
N ASP A 70 6.06 0.97 14.24
CA ASP A 70 5.57 1.68 15.43
C ASP A 70 6.23 3.06 15.63
N MET A 71 7.26 3.40 14.86
CA MET A 71 7.91 4.71 14.95
C MET A 71 6.99 5.83 14.44
N ALA A 72 7.00 6.96 15.14
CA ALA A 72 6.36 8.18 14.66
C ALA A 72 7.07 8.70 13.39
N ASP A 73 6.33 9.44 12.54
CA ASP A 73 6.80 9.86 11.21
C ASP A 73 8.10 10.70 11.26
N ASP A 74 8.19 11.63 12.22
CA ASP A 74 9.34 12.50 12.43
C ASP A 74 10.59 11.71 12.86
N ILE A 75 10.43 10.79 13.83
CA ILE A 75 11.50 9.92 14.31
C ILE A 75 11.97 8.98 13.19
N LEU A 76 11.04 8.41 12.42
CA LEU A 76 11.34 7.52 11.31
C LEU A 76 12.18 8.24 10.24
N GLN A 77 11.77 9.45 9.84
CA GLN A 77 12.46 10.22 8.82
C GLN A 77 13.83 10.71 9.31
N ASP A 78 13.92 11.24 10.54
CA ASP A 78 15.18 11.67 11.12
C ASP A 78 16.18 10.52 11.25
N THR A 79 15.72 9.35 11.69
CA THR A 79 16.55 8.15 11.79
C THR A 79 17.04 7.69 10.43
N TYR A 80 16.17 7.69 9.41
CA TYR A 80 16.55 7.35 8.05
C TYR A 80 17.64 8.28 7.49
N GLU A 81 17.49 9.60 7.67
CA GLU A 81 18.49 10.58 7.21
C GLU A 81 19.81 10.49 7.98
N LYS A 82 19.79 10.16 9.27
CA LYS A 82 21.00 9.89 10.05
C LYS A 82 21.71 8.63 9.55
N MET A 83 20.99 7.54 9.34
CA MET A 83 21.54 6.27 8.87
C MET A 83 22.17 6.40 7.47
N LYS A 84 21.60 7.21 6.58
CA LYS A 84 22.17 7.47 5.24
C LYS A 84 23.54 8.14 5.25
N LYS A 85 23.90 8.83 6.35
CA LYS A 85 25.18 9.56 6.47
C LYS A 85 26.33 8.66 6.92
N ILE A 86 26.06 7.42 7.30
CA ILE A 86 27.08 6.44 7.70
C ILE A 86 27.89 6.06 6.45
N GLN A 87 29.20 6.34 6.44
CA GLN A 87 30.06 6.08 5.29
C GLN A 87 30.29 4.59 5.02
N THR A 88 30.43 3.79 6.07
CA THR A 88 30.77 2.37 5.98
C THR A 88 29.81 1.54 6.82
N PRO A 89 28.55 1.38 6.37
CA PRO A 89 27.56 0.68 7.16
C PRO A 89 27.86 -0.82 7.20
N ASP A 90 27.73 -1.41 8.37
CA ASP A 90 27.79 -2.86 8.54
C ASP A 90 26.53 -3.54 7.96
N ASN A 91 26.47 -4.87 8.03
CA ASN A 91 25.33 -5.61 7.49
C ASN A 91 24.02 -5.35 8.24
N TYR A 92 24.09 -5.11 9.55
CA TYR A 92 22.93 -4.77 10.36
C TYR A 92 22.43 -3.36 10.03
N GLU A 93 23.33 -2.39 9.90
CA GLU A 93 23.01 -1.01 9.51
C GLU A 93 22.41 -0.93 8.12
N LYS A 94 22.91 -1.74 7.16
CA LYS A 94 22.30 -1.88 5.83
C LYS A 94 20.90 -2.47 5.89
N LEU A 95 20.70 -3.50 6.71
CA LEU A 95 19.38 -4.08 6.93
C LEU A 95 18.43 -3.05 7.54
N TYR A 96 18.88 -2.34 8.57
CA TYR A 96 18.08 -1.34 9.25
C TYR A 96 17.70 -0.19 8.31
N LEU A 97 18.66 0.34 7.55
CA LEU A 97 18.42 1.36 6.54
C LEU A 97 17.41 0.89 5.48
N SER A 98 17.48 -0.38 5.08
CA SER A 98 16.51 -0.98 4.15
C SER A 98 15.11 -0.97 4.76
N VAL A 99 14.95 -1.48 5.98
CA VAL A 99 13.65 -1.55 6.66
C VAL A 99 13.03 -0.17 6.90
N LEU A 100 13.84 0.83 7.28
CA LEU A 100 13.41 2.22 7.39
C LEU A 100 12.87 2.74 6.05
N GLY A 101 13.62 2.53 4.96
CA GLY A 101 13.19 2.92 3.63
C GLY A 101 11.91 2.23 3.16
N TRP A 102 11.74 0.95 3.51
CA TRP A 102 10.54 0.18 3.18
C TRP A 102 9.30 0.75 3.88
N GLU A 103 9.42 1.09 5.17
CA GLU A 103 8.31 1.66 5.93
C GLU A 103 7.94 3.06 5.45
N ILE A 104 8.94 3.93 5.18
CA ILE A 104 8.72 5.26 4.61
C ILE A 104 7.94 5.15 3.29
N LYS A 105 8.39 4.27 2.39
CA LYS A 105 7.71 4.08 1.11
C LYS A 105 6.31 3.51 1.28
N ARG A 106 6.13 2.56 2.20
CA ARG A 106 4.80 2.02 2.51
C ARG A 106 3.84 3.12 2.95
N ARG A 107 4.26 4.02 3.85
CA ARG A 107 3.44 5.17 4.28
C ARG A 107 3.07 6.08 3.11
N HIS A 108 4.03 6.34 2.21
CA HIS A 108 3.78 7.13 1.01
C HIS A 108 2.75 6.49 0.07
N VAL A 109 2.96 5.23 -0.32
CA VAL A 109 2.01 4.49 -1.19
C VAL A 109 0.63 4.38 -0.52
N ARG A 110 0.58 4.18 0.79
CA ARG A 110 -0.68 4.13 1.53
C ARG A 110 -1.43 5.46 1.46
N ALA A 111 -0.72 6.58 1.59
CA ALA A 111 -1.29 7.91 1.45
C ALA A 111 -1.80 8.15 0.02
N GLU A 112 -0.99 7.86 -1.00
CA GLU A 112 -1.39 7.98 -2.41
C GLU A 112 -2.61 7.12 -2.75
N TYR A 113 -2.66 5.90 -2.23
CA TYR A 113 -3.79 5.01 -2.39
C TYR A 113 -5.07 5.59 -1.76
N LEU A 114 -4.99 6.11 -0.53
CA LEU A 114 -6.13 6.77 0.12
C LEU A 114 -6.61 8.00 -0.64
N ASP A 115 -5.69 8.81 -1.16
CA ASP A 115 -6.00 9.96 -1.99
C ASP A 115 -6.67 9.56 -3.31
N SER A 116 -6.23 8.45 -3.92
CA SER A 116 -6.84 7.92 -5.13
C SER A 116 -8.30 7.50 -4.91
N LEU A 117 -8.59 6.86 -3.77
CA LEU A 117 -9.95 6.49 -3.37
C LEU A 117 -10.81 7.73 -3.12
N HIS A 118 -10.25 8.76 -2.47
CA HIS A 118 -10.96 10.01 -2.24
C HIS A 118 -11.32 10.71 -3.57
N LYS A 119 -10.38 10.76 -4.52
CA LYS A 119 -10.61 11.31 -5.86
C LYS A 119 -11.65 10.53 -6.65
N ALA A 120 -11.65 9.19 -6.56
CA ALA A 120 -12.65 8.35 -7.19
C ALA A 120 -14.06 8.63 -6.64
N ASN A 121 -14.20 8.68 -5.31
CA ASN A 121 -15.46 9.04 -4.66
C ASN A 121 -15.96 10.44 -5.08
N TYR A 122 -15.06 11.42 -5.19
CA TYR A 122 -15.43 12.75 -5.65
C TYR A 122 -15.97 12.74 -7.09
N LYS A 123 -15.31 12.01 -8.00
CA LYS A 123 -15.77 11.83 -9.39
C LYS A 123 -17.15 11.17 -9.46
N ASP A 124 -17.38 10.13 -8.65
CA ASP A 124 -18.67 9.44 -8.60
C ASP A 124 -19.79 10.34 -8.06
N ARG A 125 -19.50 11.17 -7.05
CA ARG A 125 -20.46 12.19 -6.57
C ARG A 125 -20.83 13.19 -7.66
N LEU A 126 -19.85 13.70 -8.41
CA LEU A 126 -20.11 14.62 -9.53
C LEU A 126 -20.94 13.95 -10.63
N LYS A 127 -20.61 12.71 -11.00
CA LYS A 127 -21.37 11.93 -11.98
C LYS A 127 -22.83 11.77 -11.55
N ASN A 128 -23.07 11.45 -10.28
CA ASN A 128 -24.42 11.32 -9.73
C ASN A 128 -25.19 12.66 -9.73
N ILE A 129 -24.53 13.78 -9.45
CA ILE A 129 -25.15 15.12 -9.54
C ILE A 129 -25.59 15.42 -10.97
N ILE A 130 -24.71 15.17 -11.95
CA ILE A 130 -25.02 15.41 -13.38
C ILE A 130 -26.19 14.53 -13.83
N ILE A 131 -26.17 13.23 -13.49
CA ILE A 131 -27.26 12.30 -13.84
C ILE A 131 -28.59 12.77 -13.25
N ASN A 132 -28.59 13.19 -11.98
CA ASN A 132 -29.80 13.69 -11.32
C ASN A 132 -30.30 15.00 -11.94
N TRP A 133 -29.41 15.88 -12.35
CA TRP A 133 -29.77 17.11 -13.06
C TRP A 133 -30.39 16.82 -14.42
N ILE A 134 -29.80 15.91 -15.21
CA ILE A 134 -30.35 15.46 -16.50
C ILE A 134 -31.74 14.84 -16.30
N ARG A 135 -31.92 13.94 -15.31
CA ARG A 135 -33.22 13.33 -15.00
C ARG A 135 -34.28 14.38 -14.66
N ARG A 136 -33.93 15.39 -13.86
CA ARG A 136 -34.86 16.50 -13.53
C ARG A 136 -35.27 17.29 -14.77
N LYS A 137 -34.32 17.60 -15.66
CA LYS A 137 -34.58 18.30 -16.92
C LYS A 137 -35.47 17.48 -17.87
N VAL A 138 -35.22 16.19 -18.01
CA VAL A 138 -36.04 15.29 -18.84
C VAL A 138 -37.46 15.18 -18.29
N ASN A 139 -37.63 14.99 -16.97
CA ASN A 139 -38.96 14.93 -16.36
C ASN A 139 -39.75 16.23 -16.55
N GLN A 140 -39.11 17.40 -16.42
CA GLN A 140 -39.77 18.69 -16.72
C GLN A 140 -40.22 18.79 -18.19
N TYR A 141 -39.40 18.34 -19.13
CA TYR A 141 -39.74 18.33 -20.55
C TYR A 141 -40.91 17.39 -20.87
N VAL A 142 -40.96 16.20 -20.26
CA VAL A 142 -42.06 15.23 -20.46
C VAL A 142 -43.37 15.75 -19.88
N ILE A 143 -43.35 16.38 -18.70
CA ILE A 143 -44.55 16.98 -18.08
C ILE A 143 -45.09 18.12 -18.96
N ASN A 144 -44.22 19.00 -19.48
CA ASN A 144 -44.65 20.10 -20.34
C ASN A 144 -45.19 19.65 -21.72
N LYS A 145 -44.84 18.45 -22.18
CA LYS A 145 -45.31 17.91 -23.47
C LYS A 145 -46.65 17.18 -23.39
N ASN A 146 -46.99 16.64 -22.22
CA ASN A 146 -48.23 15.85 -22.01
C ASN A 146 -49.36 16.67 -21.35
N GLY A 147 -49.10 17.94 -21.01
CA GLY A 147 -50.08 18.87 -20.44
C GLY A 147 -50.70 19.86 -21.42
N ASN A 148 -50.50 19.67 -22.73
CA ASN A 148 -51.10 20.44 -23.83
C ASN A 148 -51.97 19.53 -24.70
#